data_AF-A0A9D2T992-F1
#
_entry.id   AF-A0A9D2T992-F1
#
_cell.length_a   1.000
_cell.length_b   1.000
_cell.length_c   1.000
_cell.angle_alpha   90.00
_cell.angle_beta   90.00
_cell.angle_gamma   90.00
#
_symmetry.space_group_name_H-M   'P 1'
#
loop_
_entity.id
_entity.type
_entity.pdbx_description
1 polymer ?
#
loop_
_entity_poly.entity_id
_entity_poly.type
_entity_poly.pdbx_seq_one_letter_code
_entity_poly.pdbx_strand_id
1 'polypeptide(L)'
;MSFGNNLRTLIEERNMTQKGLAQQLNIAPPTIGSYVQNTREADFATLKLLAGYFDVSIDYLLDYSSGKTENHQEDEMLRIFRSLTEEQRNICIEQCRVFVNMNPKKKVKTRKLSS
;
A
#
# COMPACT_ATOMS: atom_id res chain seq x y z
N MET A 1 9.97 7.81 -3.67
CA MET A 1 9.54 8.03 -5.06
C MET A 1 8.66 9.28 -5.08
N SER A 2 7.80 9.50 -6.08
CA SER A 2 6.84 10.63 -6.11
C SER A 2 5.62 10.22 -6.93
N PHE A 3 4.51 10.94 -6.77
CA PHE A 3 3.27 10.66 -7.49
C PHE A 3 3.47 10.50 -9.01
N GLY A 4 4.17 11.45 -9.65
CA GLY A 4 4.42 11.39 -11.09
C GLY A 4 5.31 10.21 -11.52
N ASN A 5 6.22 9.75 -10.65
CA ASN A 5 7.04 8.56 -10.93
C ASN A 5 6.20 7.29 -10.82
N ASN A 6 5.39 7.15 -9.77
CA ASN A 6 4.52 5.99 -9.58
C ASN A 6 3.48 5.90 -10.71
N LEU A 7 2.90 7.04 -11.11
CA LEU A 7 1.99 7.11 -12.25
C LEU A 7 2.68 6.72 -13.57
N ARG A 8 3.93 7.15 -13.79
CA ARG A 8 4.71 6.74 -14.98
C ARG A 8 4.92 5.23 -15.00
N THR A 9 5.33 4.64 -13.88
CA THR A 9 5.53 3.19 -13.76
C THR A 9 4.26 2.42 -14.09
N LEU A 10 3.11 2.81 -13.52
CA LEU A 10 1.83 2.14 -13.78
C LEU A 10 1.39 2.21 -15.26
N ILE A 11 1.68 3.33 -15.94
CA ILE A 11 1.44 3.51 -17.38
C ILE A 11 2.34 2.56 -18.18
N GLU A 12 3.62 2.47 -17.83
CA GLU A 12 4.59 1.62 -18.53
C GLU A 12 4.31 0.13 -18.33
N GLU A 13 3.94 -0.29 -17.11
CA GLU A 13 3.60 -1.68 -16.77
C GLU A 13 2.40 -2.21 -17.57
N ARG A 14 1.47 -1.32 -17.93
CA ARG A 14 0.31 -1.67 -18.77
C ARG A 14 0.57 -1.45 -20.27
N ASN A 15 1.82 -1.23 -20.69
CA ASN A 15 2.23 -1.01 -22.07
C ASN A 15 1.42 0.10 -22.78
N MET A 16 1.06 1.16 -22.03
CA MET A 16 0.27 2.28 -22.55
C MET A 16 1.10 3.56 -22.64
N THR A 17 0.57 4.54 -23.36
CA THR A 17 1.14 5.88 -23.40
C THR A 17 0.35 6.81 -22.48
N GLN A 18 0.97 7.90 -22.02
CA GLN A 18 0.26 8.96 -21.26
C GLN A 18 -0.98 9.47 -22.01
N LYS A 19 -0.87 9.63 -23.34
CA LYS A 19 -1.99 10.02 -24.21
C LYS A 19 -3.09 8.95 -24.23
N GLY A 20 -2.71 7.67 -24.28
CA GLY A 20 -3.64 6.54 -24.24
C GLY A 20 -4.41 6.48 -22.92
N LEU A 21 -3.72 6.65 -21.78
CA LEU A 21 -4.36 6.74 -20.47
C LEU A 21 -5.35 7.92 -20.44
N ALA A 22 -4.93 9.09 -20.93
CA ALA A 22 -5.77 10.29 -20.95
C ALA A 22 -7.07 10.05 -21.73
N GLN A 23 -6.99 9.38 -22.89
CA GLN A 23 -8.15 9.01 -23.68
C GLN A 23 -9.08 8.03 -22.94
N GLN A 24 -8.53 7.00 -22.29
CA GLN A 24 -9.34 6.01 -21.58
C GLN A 24 -10.04 6.57 -20.35
N LEU A 25 -9.41 7.53 -19.65
CA LEU A 25 -9.97 8.17 -18.46
C LEU A 25 -10.76 9.44 -18.77
N ASN A 26 -10.91 9.81 -20.05
CA ASN A 26 -11.52 11.07 -20.48
C ASN A 26 -10.89 12.31 -19.80
N ILE A 27 -9.56 12.28 -19.66
CA ILE A 27 -8.74 13.38 -19.14
C ILE A 27 -7.98 14.01 -20.30
N ALA A 28 -7.79 15.34 -20.29
CA ALA A 28 -6.98 15.99 -21.31
C ALA A 28 -5.52 15.50 -21.24
N PRO A 29 -4.88 15.10 -22.36
CA PRO A 29 -3.49 14.60 -22.36
C PRO A 29 -2.46 15.51 -21.66
N PRO A 30 -2.52 16.86 -21.79
CA PRO A 30 -1.63 17.75 -21.05
C PRO A 30 -1.77 17.62 -19.53
N THR A 31 -2.96 17.27 -19.03
CA THR A 31 -3.23 17.08 -17.61
C THR A 31 -2.50 15.84 -17.08
N ILE A 32 -2.58 14.70 -17.77
CA ILE A 32 -1.80 13.50 -17.42
C ILE A 32 -0.29 13.78 -17.49
N GLY A 33 0.16 14.50 -18.53
CA GLY A 33 1.56 14.91 -18.64
C GLY A 33 2.01 15.77 -17.45
N SER A 34 1.17 16.71 -17.00
CA SER A 34 1.45 17.56 -15.84
C SER A 34 1.55 16.75 -14.54
N TYR A 35 0.70 15.74 -14.38
CA TYR A 35 0.76 14.81 -13.25
C TYR A 35 2.05 13.98 -13.24
N VAL A 36 2.41 13.39 -14.38
CA VAL A 36 3.64 12.59 -14.53
C VAL A 36 4.90 13.44 -14.32
N GLN A 37 4.86 14.73 -14.66
CA GLN A 37 5.94 15.69 -14.43
C GLN A 37 5.92 16.32 -13.02
N ASN A 38 4.93 16.02 -12.19
CA ASN A 38 4.69 16.65 -10.89
C ASN A 38 4.56 18.19 -10.96
N THR A 39 4.13 18.75 -12.10
CA THR A 39 3.89 20.20 -12.23
C THR A 39 2.49 20.62 -11.80
N ARG A 40 1.57 19.65 -11.66
CA ARG A 40 0.23 19.85 -11.14
C ARG A 40 -0.15 18.69 -10.23
N GLU A 41 -0.90 18.99 -9.18
CA GLU A 41 -1.48 17.97 -8.30
C GLU A 41 -2.83 17.48 -8.83
N ALA A 42 -3.05 16.17 -8.72
CA ALA A 42 -4.33 15.56 -9.01
C ALA A 42 -5.31 15.84 -7.87
N ASP A 43 -6.55 16.17 -8.19
CA ASP A 43 -7.61 16.32 -7.18
C ASP A 43 -8.06 14.94 -6.63
N PHE A 44 -8.84 14.95 -5.56
CA PHE A 44 -9.31 13.71 -4.94
C PHE A 44 -10.16 12.84 -5.87
N ALA A 45 -10.90 13.43 -6.82
CA ALA A 45 -11.69 12.67 -7.78
C ALA A 45 -10.77 11.91 -8.75
N THR A 46 -9.74 12.59 -9.25
CA THR A 46 -8.73 12.05 -10.14
C THR A 46 -7.90 10.98 -9.43
N LEU A 47 -7.51 11.19 -8.17
CA LEU A 47 -6.78 10.19 -7.39
C LEU A 47 -7.59 8.89 -7.23
N LYS A 48 -8.88 8.98 -6.89
CA LYS A 48 -9.77 7.81 -6.83
C LYS A 48 -9.91 7.13 -8.19
N LEU A 49 -10.03 7.92 -9.26
CA LEU A 49 -10.16 7.41 -10.62
C LEU A 49 -8.90 6.64 -11.05
N LEU A 50 -7.71 7.21 -10.83
CA LEU A 50 -6.43 6.57 -11.13
C LEU A 50 -6.22 5.32 -10.29
N ALA A 51 -6.51 5.39 -8.99
CA ALA A 51 -6.39 4.26 -8.07
C ALA A 51 -7.27 3.10 -8.51
N GLY A 52 -8.55 3.37 -8.81
CA GLY A 52 -9.48 2.35 -9.30
C GLY A 52 -9.13 1.82 -10.69
N TYR A 53 -8.59 2.66 -11.58
CA TYR A 53 -8.18 2.23 -12.91
C TYR A 53 -6.96 1.29 -12.86
N PHE A 54 -5.97 1.62 -12.03
CA PHE A 54 -4.73 0.86 -11.90
C PHE A 54 -4.81 -0.29 -10.88
N ASP A 55 -5.89 -0.38 -10.10
CA ASP A 55 -6.08 -1.34 -9.01
C ASP A 55 -5.00 -1.22 -7.92
N VAL A 56 -4.73 0.02 -7.49
CA VAL A 56 -3.75 0.36 -6.46
C VAL A 56 -4.37 1.29 -5.41
N SER A 57 -3.75 1.40 -4.23
CA SER A 57 -4.18 2.37 -3.22
C SER A 57 -3.79 3.80 -3.61
N ILE A 58 -4.52 4.78 -3.07
CA ILE A 58 -4.16 6.20 -3.21
C ILE A 58 -2.83 6.48 -2.51
N ASP A 59 -2.56 5.83 -1.37
CA ASP A 59 -1.29 5.93 -0.65
C ASP A 59 -0.12 5.50 -1.54
N TYR A 60 -0.26 4.39 -2.28
CA TYR A 60 0.74 3.98 -3.27
C TYR A 60 0.92 5.02 -4.37
N LEU A 61 -0.18 5.54 -4.93
CA LEU A 61 -0.09 6.59 -5.96
C LEU A 61 0.66 7.81 -5.45
N LEU A 62 0.38 8.28 -4.24
CA LEU A 62 0.97 9.48 -3.68
C LEU A 62 2.41 9.28 -3.15
N ASP A 63 2.96 8.06 -3.27
CA ASP A 63 4.20 7.66 -2.60
C ASP A 63 4.16 7.97 -1.09
N TYR A 64 2.97 7.80 -0.50
CA TYR A 64 2.75 8.05 0.90
C TYR A 64 2.81 6.73 1.67
N SER A 65 3.71 6.67 2.64
CA SER A 65 3.63 5.74 3.75
C SER A 65 3.45 6.57 5.01
N SER A 66 2.49 6.18 5.86
CA SER A 66 2.24 6.88 7.12
C SER A 66 3.44 6.82 8.08
N GLY A 67 4.47 6.01 7.77
CA GLY A 67 5.67 5.80 8.57
C GLY A 67 5.39 5.16 9.93
N LYS A 68 4.13 4.77 10.18
CA LYS A 68 3.67 4.07 11.38
C LYS A 68 3.58 2.56 11.16
N THR A 69 3.89 2.12 9.94
CA THR A 69 3.70 0.78 9.41
C THR A 69 4.73 0.51 8.31
N GLU A 70 5.22 -0.71 8.23
CA GLU A 70 6.22 -1.18 7.27
C GLU A 70 5.62 -1.43 5.87
N ASN A 71 4.30 -1.68 5.78
CA ASN A 71 3.61 -1.97 4.51
C ASN A 71 2.08 -1.77 4.59
N HIS A 72 1.40 -1.90 3.44
CA HIS A 72 -0.05 -1.71 3.31
C HIS A 72 -0.88 -2.71 4.13
N GLN A 73 -0.40 -3.95 4.31
CA GLN A 73 -1.11 -4.94 5.13
C GLN A 73 -1.13 -4.53 6.61
N GLU A 74 -0.04 -3.93 7.09
CA GLU A 74 0.03 -3.40 8.45
C GLU A 74 -0.86 -2.15 8.62
N ASP A 75 -0.93 -1.28 7.60
CA ASP A 75 -1.88 -0.16 7.59
C ASP A 75 -3.33 -0.64 7.66
N GLU A 76 -3.68 -1.65 6.87
CA GLU A 76 -5.01 -2.25 6.90
C GLU A 76 -5.32 -2.89 8.26
N MET A 77 -4.37 -3.63 8.84
CA MET A 77 -4.49 -4.24 10.16
C MET A 77 -4.73 -3.18 11.25
N LEU A 78 -3.95 -2.09 11.27
CA LEU A 78 -4.15 -1.00 12.23
C LEU A 78 -5.50 -0.30 12.05
N ARG A 79 -5.95 -0.09 10.80
CA ARG A 79 -7.26 0.52 10.52
C ARG A 79 -8.39 -0.33 11.10
N ILE A 80 -8.36 -1.63 10.87
CA ILE A 80 -9.36 -2.57 11.38
C ILE A 80 -9.28 -2.63 12.91
N PHE A 81 -8.09 -2.81 13.49
CA PHE A 81 -7.93 -2.91 14.94
C PHE A 81 -8.48 -1.67 15.68
N ARG A 82 -8.28 -0.46 15.12
CA ARG A 82 -8.81 0.79 15.68
C ARG A 82 -10.33 0.93 15.59
N SER A 83 -11.02 0.22 14.69
CA SER A 83 -12.49 0.25 14.60
C SER A 83 -13.18 -0.77 15.52
N LEU A 84 -12.43 -1.73 16.09
CA LEU A 84 -12.97 -2.75 16.99
C LEU A 84 -13.33 -2.19 18.38
N THR A 85 -14.27 -2.87 19.06
CA THR A 85 -14.55 -2.65 20.48
C THR A 85 -13.38 -3.15 21.34
N GLU A 86 -13.34 -2.74 22.61
CA GLU A 86 -12.28 -3.17 23.53
C GLU A 86 -12.21 -4.70 23.68
N GLU A 87 -13.37 -5.36 23.83
CA GLU A 87 -13.45 -6.82 23.93
C GLU A 87 -12.94 -7.51 22.66
N GLN A 88 -13.32 -7.00 21.48
CA GLN A 88 -12.85 -7.53 20.20
C GLN A 88 -11.34 -7.33 20.00
N ARG A 89 -10.79 -6.21 20.44
CA ARG A 89 -9.34 -5.97 20.41
C ARG A 89 -8.59 -6.97 21.29
N ASN A 90 -9.11 -7.26 22.48
CA ASN A 90 -8.52 -8.25 23.38
C ASN A 90 -8.50 -9.64 22.72
N ILE A 91 -9.61 -10.06 22.11
CA ILE A 91 -9.69 -11.34 21.36
C ILE A 91 -8.68 -11.37 20.21
N CYS A 92 -8.59 -10.28 19.44
CA CYS A 92 -7.64 -10.17 18.33
C CYS A 92 -6.19 -10.34 18.79
N ILE A 93 -5.81 -9.70 19.92
CA ILE A 93 -4.47 -9.84 20.50
C ILE A 93 -4.20 -11.29 20.93
N GLU A 94 -5.14 -11.95 21.60
CA GLU A 94 -4.97 -13.35 22.01
C GLU A 94 -4.81 -14.30 20.82
N GLN A 95 -5.57 -14.08 19.74
CA GLN A 95 -5.39 -14.85 18.50
C GLN A 95 -3.99 -14.62 17.90
N CYS A 96 -3.53 -13.37 17.81
CA CYS A 96 -2.17 -13.06 17.36
C CYS A 96 -1.10 -13.74 18.22
N ARG A 97 -1.28 -13.78 19.55
CA ARG A 97 -0.37 -14.50 20.47
C ARG A 97 -0.29 -15.99 20.17
N VAL A 98 -1.43 -16.62 19.86
CA VAL A 98 -1.46 -18.04 19.45
C VAL A 98 -0.64 -18.25 18.18
N PHE A 99 -0.80 -17.41 17.16
CA PHE A 99 0.01 -17.49 15.94
C PHE A 99 1.50 -17.31 16.20
N VAL A 100 1.89 -16.37 17.07
CA VAL A 100 3.30 -16.18 17.46
C VAL A 100 3.88 -17.43 18.12
N ASN A 101 3.09 -18.09 18.98
CA ASN A 101 3.50 -19.33 19.65
C ASN A 101 3.61 -20.54 18.70
N MET A 102 2.93 -20.48 17.55
CA MET A 102 3.01 -21.50 16.50
C MET A 102 4.23 -21.32 15.58
N ASN A 103 4.97 -20.21 15.69
CA ASN A 103 6.20 -20.03 14.93
C ASN A 103 7.19 -21.17 15.25
N PRO A 104 7.80 -21.81 14.24
CA PRO A 104 8.72 -22.91 14.46
C PRO A 104 9.85 -22.43 15.36
N LYS A 105 9.94 -23.00 16.58
CA LYS A 105 10.94 -22.62 17.59
C LYS A 105 12.32 -22.52 16.95
N LYS A 106 13.01 -21.38 17.13
CA LYS A 106 14.48 -21.34 16.99
C LYS A 106 15.02 -22.48 17.85
N LYS A 107 15.51 -23.55 17.23
CA LYS A 107 16.17 -24.67 17.94
C LYS A 107 17.41 -24.10 18.64
N VAL A 108 17.25 -23.65 19.88
CA VAL A 108 18.36 -23.22 20.72
C VAL A 108 19.26 -24.43 20.94
N LYS A 109 20.54 -24.24 20.65
CA LYS A 109 21.63 -25.19 20.86
C LYS A 109 21.67 -25.62 22.34
N THR A 110 21.19 -26.82 22.63
CA THR A 110 21.56 -27.58 23.85
C THR A 110 22.06 -28.97 23.44
N ARG A 111 23.20 -28.97 22.75
CA ARG A 111 24.14 -30.09 22.75
C ARG A 111 25.53 -29.51 22.97
N LYS A 112 25.88 -29.31 24.24
CA LYS A 112 27.24 -29.30 24.80
C LYS A 112 27.09 -28.91 26.26
N LEU A 113 26.93 -29.92 27.11
CA LEU A 113 27.34 -29.98 28.52
C LEU A 113 26.73 -31.25 29.13
N SER A 114 27.31 -32.38 28.74
CA SER A 114 27.37 -33.59 29.57
C SER A 114 28.54 -34.41 29.02
N SER A 115 29.63 -34.30 29.79
CA SER A 115 30.81 -35.15 29.93
C SER A 115 31.06 -36.25 28.92
#